data_AF-A0A7V8ZQC8-F1
#
_entry.id   AF-A0A7V8ZQC8-F1
#
_cell.length_a   1.000
_cell.length_b   1.000
_cell.length_c   1.000
_cell.angle_alpha   90.00
_cell.angle_beta   90.00
_cell.angle_gamma   90.00
#
_symmetry.space_group_name_H-M   'P 1'
#
loop_
_entity.id
_entity.type
_entity.pdbx_description
1 polymer ?
#
loop_
_entity_poly.entity_id
_entity_poly.type
_entity_poly.pdbx_seq_one_letter_code
_entity_poly.pdbx_strand_id
1 'polypeptide(L)'
;MLNAGKADAHVRITVYFEDRKPVGPYCVTVPARRTRHIRFNDLLKPQPIPKEAAFSTVIESDVAVVVQHTRLDSRQAALALLSTIAFPVP
;
A
#
# COMPACT_ATOMS: atom_id res chain seq x y z
N MET A 1 -5.89 -0.63 5.02
CA MET A 1 -5.31 -1.80 5.72
C MET A 1 -5.88 -1.88 7.12
N LEU A 2 -6.12 -3.08 7.61
CA LEU A 2 -6.64 -3.37 8.95
C LEU A 2 -5.64 -4.27 9.70
N ASN A 3 -5.24 -3.84 10.90
CA ASN A 3 -4.60 -4.69 11.90
C ASN A 3 -5.65 -5.01 12.98
N ALA A 4 -6.22 -6.21 12.93
CA ALA A 4 -7.16 -6.70 13.95
C ALA A 4 -6.45 -7.36 15.16
N GLY A 5 -5.12 -7.47 15.11
CA GLY A 5 -4.29 -8.10 16.13
C GLY A 5 -4.08 -7.25 17.38
N LYS A 6 -3.36 -7.83 18.34
CA LYS A 6 -3.06 -7.22 19.65
C LYS A 6 -1.70 -6.50 19.70
N ALA A 7 -0.85 -6.70 18.69
CA ALA A 7 0.45 -6.05 18.54
C ALA A 7 0.42 -5.07 17.38
N ASP A 8 1.29 -4.06 17.42
CA ASP A 8 1.50 -3.14 16.31
C ASP A 8 2.09 -3.89 15.11
N ALA A 9 1.57 -3.59 13.92
CA ALA A 9 2.07 -4.17 12.67
C ALA A 9 3.11 -3.26 12.05
N HIS A 10 4.34 -3.76 11.89
CA HIS A 10 5.43 -3.08 11.20
C HIS A 10 5.46 -3.51 9.74
N VAL A 11 4.83 -2.70 8.90
CA VAL A 11 4.62 -3.02 7.49
C VAL A 11 5.74 -2.46 6.65
N ARG A 12 6.24 -3.27 5.72
CA ARG A 12 7.19 -2.90 4.68
C ARG A 12 6.52 -2.99 3.32
N ILE A 13 6.50 -1.89 2.58
CA ILE A 13 5.95 -1.85 1.22
C ILE A 13 7.11 -1.75 0.24
N THR A 14 7.13 -2.61 -0.77
CA THR A 14 8.09 -2.56 -1.88
C THR A 14 7.33 -2.33 -3.18
N VAL A 15 7.77 -1.33 -3.96
CA VAL A 15 7.15 -0.93 -5.22
C VAL A 15 7.99 -1.44 -6.39
N TYR A 16 7.35 -2.13 -7.32
CA TYR A 16 7.93 -2.68 -8.54
C TYR A 16 7.44 -1.89 -9.75
N PHE A 17 8.36 -1.62 -10.68
CA PHE A 17 8.10 -0.87 -11.91
C PHE A 17 8.40 -1.74 -13.12
N GLU A 18 7.88 -1.37 -14.28
CA GLU A 18 8.09 -2.09 -15.54
C GLU A 18 9.52 -1.93 -16.08
N ASP A 19 10.18 -0.81 -15.78
CA ASP A 19 11.37 -0.32 -16.49
C ASP A 19 12.60 -0.11 -15.59
N ARG A 20 12.49 -0.37 -14.29
CA ARG A 20 13.56 -0.10 -13.31
C ARG A 20 13.49 -1.00 -12.10
N LYS A 21 14.55 -0.95 -11.29
CA LYS A 21 14.67 -1.73 -10.04
C LYS A 21 13.56 -1.35 -9.04
N PRO A 22 13.14 -2.29 -8.18
CA PRO A 22 12.18 -2.02 -7.13
C PRO A 22 12.67 -0.95 -6.14
N VAL A 23 11.72 -0.24 -5.53
CA VAL A 23 11.98 0.81 -4.55
C VAL A 23 11.29 0.46 -3.24
N GLY A 24 12.04 0.53 -2.14
CA GLY A 24 11.56 0.22 -0.81
C GLY A 24 12.70 -0.14 0.14
N PRO A 25 12.39 -0.56 1.37
CA PRO A 25 11.04 -0.62 1.93
C PRO A 25 10.52 0.79 2.29
N TYR A 26 9.24 1.04 2.04
CA TYR A 26 8.50 2.10 2.71
C TYR A 26 7.92 1.54 4.01
N CYS A 27 8.36 2.07 5.15
CA CYS A 27 7.96 1.56 6.47
C CYS A 27 6.72 2.28 6.98
N VAL A 28 5.70 1.51 7.39
CA VAL A 28 4.45 2.02 7.97
C VAL A 28 4.04 1.19 9.17
N THR A 29 3.71 1.85 10.28
CA THR A 29 3.13 1.16 11.44
C THR A 29 1.60 1.24 11.39
N VAL A 30 0.92 0.10 11.54
CA VAL A 30 -0.53 0.05 11.81
C VAL A 30 -0.74 -0.41 13.24
N PRO A 31 -1.15 0.47 14.18
CA PRO A 31 -1.27 0.10 15.58
C PRO A 31 -2.25 -1.05 15.81
N ALA A 32 -2.09 -1.75 16.93
CA ALA A 32 -3.00 -2.82 17.34
C ALA A 32 -4.46 -2.37 17.32
N ARG A 33 -5.36 -3.22 16.78
CA ARG A 33 -6.81 -2.96 16.66
C ARG A 33 -7.12 -1.63 15.95
N ARG A 34 -6.41 -1.30 14.87
CA ARG A 34 -6.63 -0.08 14.07
C ARG A 34 -6.62 -0.36 12.58
N THR A 35 -7.25 0.55 11.84
CA THR A 35 -7.11 0.66 10.39
C THR A 35 -6.19 1.81 10.04
N ARG A 36 -5.56 1.72 8.87
CA ARG A 36 -4.81 2.82 8.28
C ARG A 36 -5.04 2.84 6.77
N HIS A 37 -5.44 4.00 6.27
CA HIS A 37 -5.50 4.30 4.84
C HIS A 37 -4.19 4.94 4.44
N ILE A 38 -3.50 4.32 3.49
CA ILE A 38 -2.18 4.77 3.02
C ILE A 38 -2.37 5.21 1.58
N ARG A 39 -2.07 6.48 1.28
CA ARG A 39 -2.00 6.97 -0.10
C ARG A 39 -0.57 6.76 -0.60
N PHE A 40 -0.42 6.12 -1.76
CA PHE A 40 0.90 5.93 -2.37
C PHE A 40 1.64 7.26 -2.61
N ASN A 41 0.90 8.35 -2.88
CA ASN A 41 1.47 9.68 -3.04
C ASN A 41 2.14 10.24 -1.76
N ASP A 42 1.79 9.72 -0.58
CA ASP A 42 2.37 10.14 0.70
C ASP A 42 3.63 9.32 1.07
N LEU A 43 4.02 8.36 0.23
CA LEU A 43 5.21 7.53 0.43
C LEU A 43 6.45 8.25 -0.13
N LEU A 44 7.15 8.99 0.75
CA LEU A 44 8.24 9.90 0.36
C LEU A 44 9.66 9.33 0.56
N LYS A 45 9.84 8.34 1.43
CA LYS A 45 11.15 7.75 1.78
C LYS A 45 11.13 6.24 1.51
N PRO A 46 12.09 5.66 0.77
CA PRO A 46 13.40 6.23 0.40
C PRO A 46 13.36 7.30 -0.69
N GLN A 47 12.33 7.31 -1.53
CA GLN A 47 12.07 8.36 -2.51
C GLN A 47 10.57 8.39 -2.85
N PRO A 48 10.03 9.52 -3.36
CA PRO A 48 8.64 9.60 -3.81
C PRO A 48 8.34 8.60 -4.93
N ILE A 49 7.12 8.04 -4.93
CA ILE A 49 6.63 7.25 -6.06
C ILE A 49 6.30 8.20 -7.22
N PRO A 50 6.84 7.97 -8.44
CA PRO A 50 6.54 8.81 -9.60
C PRO A 50 5.04 8.84 -9.90
N LYS A 51 4.52 10.03 -10.23
CA LYS A 51 3.16 10.17 -10.75
C LYS A 51 3.11 9.59 -12.17
N GLU A 52 1.92 9.14 -12.57
CA GLU A 52 1.64 8.63 -13.92
C GLU A 52 2.48 7.41 -14.36
N ALA A 53 3.18 6.77 -13.41
CA ALA A 53 3.91 5.53 -13.66
C ALA A 53 3.06 4.32 -13.27
N ALA A 54 3.05 3.29 -14.12
CA ALA A 54 2.53 1.99 -13.76
C ALA A 54 3.46 1.33 -12.72
N PHE A 55 2.87 0.74 -11.68
CA PHE A 55 3.60 0.01 -10.66
C PHE A 55 2.74 -1.07 -10.01
N SER A 56 3.40 -2.03 -9.39
CA SER A 56 2.81 -3.05 -8.51
C SER A 56 3.48 -3.03 -7.14
N THR A 57 2.86 -3.59 -6.12
CA THR A 57 3.42 -3.56 -4.75
C THR A 57 3.35 -4.90 -4.05
N VAL A 58 4.41 -5.22 -3.32
CA VAL A 58 4.42 -6.24 -2.27
C VAL A 58 4.32 -5.56 -0.92
N ILE A 59 3.50 -6.11 -0.03
CA ILE A 59 3.25 -5.58 1.32
C ILE A 59 3.53 -6.70 2.31
N GLU A 60 4.59 -6.53 3.08
CA GLU A 60 5.05 -7.48 4.09
C GLU A 60 4.73 -6.93 5.48
N SER A 61 4.33 -7.80 6.41
CA SER A 61 3.99 -7.44 7.79
C SER A 61 4.51 -8.50 8.74
N ASP A 62 5.00 -8.09 9.90
CA ASP A 62 5.47 -8.98 10.98
C ASP A 62 4.32 -9.67 11.74
N VAL A 63 3.09 -9.15 11.60
CA VAL A 63 1.85 -9.77 12.09
C VAL A 63 0.78 -9.80 10.99
N ALA A 64 -0.21 -10.68 11.13
CA ALA A 64 -1.31 -10.79 10.17
C ALA A 64 -2.10 -9.48 10.05
N VAL A 65 -2.29 -9.03 8.81
CA VAL A 65 -3.07 -7.83 8.45
C VAL A 65 -3.98 -8.12 7.26
N VAL A 66 -5.06 -7.35 7.14
CA VAL A 66 -5.94 -7.37 5.96
C VAL A 66 -5.63 -6.16 5.07
N VAL A 67 -5.38 -6.43 3.80
CA VAL A 67 -5.01 -5.41 2.80
C VAL A 67 -6.08 -5.36 1.70
N GLN A 68 -6.56 -4.15 1.44
CA GLN A 68 -7.46 -3.84 0.33
C GLN A 68 -6.85 -2.65 -0.43
N HIS A 69 -6.79 -2.78 -1.75
CA HIS A 69 -6.39 -1.72 -2.65
C HIS A 69 -7.62 -0.98 -3.16
N THR A 70 -7.56 0.35 -3.16
CA THR A 70 -8.60 1.20 -3.75
C THR A 70 -7.94 2.20 -4.67
N ARG A 71 -8.46 2.30 -5.90
CA ARG A 71 -8.09 3.32 -6.88
C ARG A 71 -9.31 4.20 -7.13
N LEU A 72 -9.14 5.49 -6.92
CA LEU A 72 -10.10 6.53 -7.30
C LEU A 72 -9.53 7.26 -8.51
N ASP A 73 -10.23 7.23 -9.65
CA ASP A 73 -9.92 8.14 -10.75
C ASP A 73 -10.70 9.44 -10.57
N SER A 74 -10.04 10.45 -9.99
CA SER A 74 -10.64 11.76 -9.74
C SER A 74 -10.57 12.70 -10.95
N ARG A 75 -10.10 12.23 -12.12
CA ARG A 75 -9.99 13.05 -13.34
C ARG A 75 -11.29 13.15 -14.13
N GLN A 76 -12.25 12.26 -13.88
CA GLN A 76 -13.56 12.25 -14.55
C GLN A 76 -14.66 12.75 -13.60
N ALA A 77 -15.65 13.46 -14.16
CA ALA A 77 -16.81 13.95 -13.41
C ALA A 77 -17.67 12.79 -12.84
N ALA A 78 -17.71 11.66 -13.55
CA ALA A 78 -18.19 10.40 -13.01
C ALA A 78 -17.05 9.74 -12.21
N LEU A 79 -17.11 9.84 -10.88
CA LEU A 79 -16.12 9.23 -9.98
C LEU A 79 -16.09 7.71 -10.20
N ALA A 80 -15.10 7.21 -10.92
CA ALA A 80 -14.88 5.78 -11.07
C ALA A 80 -14.01 5.28 -9.92
N LEU A 81 -14.55 4.31 -9.16
CA LEU A 81 -13.87 3.68 -8.04
C LEU A 81 -13.68 2.19 -8.32
N LEU A 82 -12.44 1.73 -8.18
CA LEU A 82 -12.09 0.32 -8.24
C LEU A 82 -11.53 -0.10 -6.88
N SER A 83 -11.91 -1.28 -6.40
CA SER A 83 -11.27 -1.88 -5.24
C SER A 83 -11.15 -3.39 -5.38
N THR A 84 -10.07 -3.94 -4.82
CA THR A 84 -9.83 -5.38 -4.76
C THR A 84 -9.03 -5.72 -3.51
N ILE A 85 -9.16 -6.96 -3.05
CA ILE A 85 -8.36 -7.52 -1.96
C ILE A 85 -6.96 -7.84 -2.48
N ALA A 86 -5.93 -7.66 -1.65
CA ALA A 86 -4.60 -8.11 -2.02
C ALA A 86 -4.56 -9.64 -2.07
N PHE A 87 -3.80 -10.20 -3.01
CA PHE A 87 -3.51 -11.63 -3.03
C PHE A 87 -2.58 -11.97 -1.86
N PRO A 88 -2.99 -12.87 -0.93
CA PRO A 88 -2.14 -13.25 0.19
C PRO A 88 -1.02 -14.18 -0.28
N VAL A 89 0.23 -13.81 0.04
CA VAL A 89 1.42 -14.65 -0.20
C VAL A 89 1.82 -15.31 1.12
N PRO A 90 2.13 -16.62 1.15
CA PRO A 90 2.55 -17.34 2.36
C PRO A 90 3.81 -16.78 3.00
#